data_AF-A0A6M3IJD8-F1
#
_entry.id   AF-A0A6M3IJD8-F1
#
_cell.length_a   1.000
_cell.length_b   1.000
_cell.length_c   1.000
_cell.angle_alpha   90.00
_cell.angle_beta   90.00
_cell.angle_gamma   90.00
#
_symmetry.space_group_name_H-M   'P 1'
#
loop_
_entity.id
_entity.type
_entity.pdbx_description
1 polymer ?
#
loop_
_entity_poly.entity_id
_entity_poly.type
_entity_poly.pdbx_seq_one_letter_code
_entity_poly.pdbx_strand_id
1 'polypeptide(L)'
;MTVSTTTQKEYKTCNGSTVAFDFSFPIVDTSDIVVILRTVADGTETVLTETTHYVVSTENTDYSSGGTVTTVSTYASTYGLTLVRTTPQTQATDYVENDDFAAETHEAALDKLTRICNDLQEQINRCIKIPRTDAATDTAANAAAITTVDDSVNRASTYLKFDASGNVTVSAT
;
A
#
# COMPACT_ATOMS: atom_id res chain seq x y z
N MET A 1 13.99 -6.47 -16.30
CA MET A 1 14.01 -5.33 -15.33
C MET A 1 14.21 -5.92 -13.95
N THR A 2 14.89 -5.23 -13.03
CA THR A 2 15.03 -5.67 -11.63
C THR A 2 14.50 -4.63 -10.65
N VAL A 3 13.91 -5.07 -9.53
CA VAL A 3 13.45 -4.17 -8.46
C VAL A 3 14.64 -3.65 -7.63
N SER A 4 14.98 -2.37 -7.80
CA SER A 4 16.07 -1.69 -7.08
C SER A 4 15.61 -0.70 -6.01
N THR A 5 14.30 -0.44 -5.94
CA THR A 5 13.70 0.54 -5.02
C THR A 5 12.62 -0.09 -4.14
N THR A 6 12.58 0.34 -2.88
CA THR A 6 11.52 0.04 -1.92
C THR A 6 10.51 1.19 -1.80
N THR A 7 10.61 2.20 -2.67
CA THR A 7 9.57 3.22 -2.75
C THR A 7 8.36 2.61 -3.45
N GLN A 8 7.21 2.68 -2.80
CA GLN A 8 5.91 2.29 -3.36
C GLN A 8 4.81 3.30 -3.08
N LYS A 9 5.17 4.43 -2.45
CA LYS A 9 4.22 5.45 -2.02
C LYS A 9 4.88 6.81 -2.03
N GLU A 10 4.19 7.80 -2.59
CA GLU A 10 4.63 9.19 -2.61
C GLU A 10 3.48 10.12 -2.27
N TYR A 11 3.78 11.18 -1.51
CA TYR A 11 2.83 12.23 -1.17
C TYR A 11 3.13 13.49 -2.00
N LYS A 12 2.08 14.14 -2.50
CA LYS A 12 2.15 15.34 -3.33
C LYS A 12 1.23 16.41 -2.76
N THR A 13 1.75 17.62 -2.61
CA THR A 13 0.96 18.77 -2.19
C THR A 13 0.20 19.35 -3.37
N CYS A 14 -1.02 19.80 -3.12
CA CYS A 14 -1.82 20.49 -4.13
C CYS A 14 -1.66 22.02 -4.00
N ASN A 15 -2.04 22.79 -5.01
CA ASN A 15 -1.89 24.27 -5.02
C ASN A 15 -3.04 25.01 -5.73
N GLY A 16 -4.08 24.30 -6.16
CA GLY A 16 -5.22 24.84 -6.91
C GLY A 16 -5.00 24.96 -8.42
N SER A 17 -3.82 24.63 -8.94
CA SER A 17 -3.47 24.80 -10.37
C SER A 17 -2.77 23.59 -11.01
N THR A 18 -1.93 22.88 -10.28
CA THR A 18 -1.21 21.69 -10.78
C THR A 18 -2.19 20.52 -10.95
N VAL A 19 -2.08 19.84 -12.09
CA VAL A 19 -2.83 18.62 -12.41
C VAL A 19 -1.93 17.41 -12.66
N ALA A 20 -0.69 17.62 -13.07
CA ALA A 20 0.28 16.55 -13.33
C ALA A 20 1.14 16.29 -12.09
N PHE A 21 1.17 15.04 -11.65
CA PHE A 21 1.88 14.59 -10.46
C PHE A 21 2.70 13.34 -10.79
N ASP A 22 4.03 13.51 -10.86
CA ASP A 22 4.93 12.40 -11.16
C ASP A 22 5.09 11.46 -9.98
N PHE A 23 5.25 10.17 -10.26
CA PHE A 23 5.68 9.14 -9.32
C PHE A 23 6.89 8.40 -9.89
N SER A 24 7.77 7.92 -9.01
CA SER A 24 9.05 7.30 -9.39
C SER A 24 9.10 5.79 -9.17
N PHE A 25 8.08 5.21 -8.54
CA PHE A 25 8.02 3.78 -8.29
C PHE A 25 7.45 3.01 -9.49
N PRO A 26 7.95 1.80 -9.78
CA PRO A 26 7.49 1.06 -10.93
C PRO A 26 6.14 0.38 -10.70
N ILE A 27 5.29 0.39 -11.72
CA ILE A 27 4.02 -0.36 -11.80
C ILE A 27 4.04 -1.29 -13.04
N VAL A 28 3.11 -2.25 -13.17
CA VAL A 28 3.00 -3.10 -14.36
C VAL A 28 1.85 -2.60 -15.24
N ASP A 29 0.70 -2.36 -14.62
CA ASP A 29 -0.46 -1.75 -15.24
C ASP A 29 -0.82 -0.44 -14.53
N THR A 30 -1.49 0.46 -15.26
CA THR A 30 -2.16 1.63 -14.69
C THR A 30 -3.10 1.30 -13.53
N SER A 31 -3.74 0.12 -13.53
CA SER A 31 -4.57 -0.33 -12.41
C SER A 31 -3.80 -0.62 -11.12
N ASP A 32 -2.47 -0.75 -11.20
CA ASP A 32 -1.62 -1.05 -10.04
C ASP A 32 -1.26 0.21 -9.23
N ILE A 33 -1.89 1.35 -9.50
CA ILE A 33 -1.76 2.58 -8.71
C ILE A 33 -3.10 3.04 -8.16
N VAL A 34 -3.13 3.35 -6.87
CA VAL A 34 -4.25 3.98 -6.20
C VAL A 34 -3.88 5.42 -5.86
N VAL A 35 -4.79 6.33 -6.16
CA VAL A 35 -4.64 7.76 -5.88
C VAL A 35 -5.63 8.14 -4.79
N ILE A 36 -5.12 8.64 -3.67
CA ILE A 36 -5.91 9.02 -2.50
C ILE A 36 -5.81 10.53 -2.30
N LEU A 37 -6.93 11.22 -2.40
CA LEU A 37 -7.05 12.62 -2.01
C LEU A 37 -7.29 12.70 -0.50
N ARG A 38 -6.52 13.54 0.18
CA ARG A 38 -6.63 13.76 1.62
C ARG A 38 -6.80 15.24 1.93
N THR A 39 -7.81 15.58 2.73
CA THR A 39 -7.94 16.92 3.32
C THR A 39 -6.88 17.09 4.41
N VAL A 40 -6.07 18.14 4.33
CA VAL A 40 -4.96 18.39 5.27
C VAL A 40 -5.47 18.72 6.67
N ALA A 41 -6.58 19.45 6.77
CA ALA A 41 -7.09 19.99 8.04
C ALA A 41 -7.70 18.91 8.96
N ASP A 42 -8.44 17.95 8.40
CA ASP A 42 -9.18 16.95 9.17
C ASP A 42 -8.76 15.50 8.86
N GLY A 43 -7.92 15.30 7.84
CA GLY A 43 -7.43 13.99 7.46
C GLY A 43 -8.43 13.12 6.70
N THR A 44 -9.57 13.67 6.25
CA THR A 44 -10.55 12.94 5.46
C THR A 44 -9.92 12.45 4.16
N GLU A 45 -10.06 11.16 3.86
CA GLU A 45 -9.50 10.52 2.67
C GLU A 45 -10.61 10.14 1.68
N THR A 46 -10.32 10.29 0.38
CA THR A 46 -11.18 9.87 -0.73
C THR A 46 -10.32 9.17 -1.76
N VAL A 47 -10.64 7.92 -2.07
CA VAL A 47 -9.99 7.17 -3.15
C VAL A 47 -10.54 7.68 -4.47
N LEU A 48 -9.65 8.17 -5.33
CA LEU A 48 -10.00 8.62 -6.66
C LEU A 48 -10.10 7.42 -7.61
N THR A 49 -11.00 7.51 -8.58
CA THR A 49 -11.20 6.49 -9.63
C THR A 49 -10.49 6.92 -10.91
N GLU A 50 -9.64 6.05 -11.45
CA GLU A 50 -9.01 6.24 -12.75
C GLU A 50 -10.05 6.42 -13.86
N THR A 51 -9.72 7.16 -14.93
CA THR A 51 -10.57 7.62 -16.04
C THR A 51 -11.64 8.64 -15.67
N THR A 52 -12.12 8.64 -14.42
CA THR A 52 -13.09 9.61 -13.92
C THR A 52 -12.41 10.83 -13.29
N HIS A 53 -11.43 10.58 -12.42
CA HIS A 53 -10.77 11.64 -11.62
C HIS A 53 -9.32 11.88 -12.04
N TYR A 54 -8.66 10.88 -12.60
CA TYR A 54 -7.28 10.99 -13.10
C TYR A 54 -7.03 9.99 -14.23
N VAL A 55 -5.95 10.23 -14.96
CA VAL A 55 -5.36 9.28 -15.91
C VAL A 55 -3.89 9.07 -15.56
N VAL A 56 -3.38 7.88 -15.86
CA VAL A 56 -1.96 7.53 -15.65
C VAL A 56 -1.28 7.46 -17.02
N SER A 57 -0.09 8.03 -17.10
CA SER A 57 0.71 8.01 -18.33
C SER A 57 2.20 7.90 -17.98
N THR A 58 3.02 7.54 -18.94
CA THR A 58 4.48 7.54 -18.79
C THR A 58 5.11 7.97 -20.10
N GLU A 59 6.26 8.64 -20.03
CA GLU A 59 7.06 8.98 -21.21
C GLU A 59 7.89 7.78 -21.71
N ASN A 60 8.07 6.77 -20.85
CA ASN A 60 8.75 5.52 -21.20
C ASN A 60 7.79 4.57 -21.92
N THR A 61 8.31 3.56 -22.63
CA THR A 61 7.46 2.52 -23.24
C THR A 61 6.80 1.61 -22.20
N ASP A 62 7.29 1.63 -20.95
CA ASP A 62 6.78 0.90 -19.81
C ASP A 62 6.83 1.76 -18.54
N TYR A 63 6.14 1.35 -17.48
CA TYR A 63 6.13 2.07 -16.21
C TYR A 63 7.31 1.70 -15.29
N SER A 64 8.45 1.22 -15.83
CA SER A 64 9.61 0.75 -15.06
C SER A 64 10.30 1.82 -14.22
N SER A 65 10.18 3.09 -14.63
CA SER A 65 10.78 4.24 -13.93
C SER A 65 9.72 5.16 -13.32
N GLY A 66 8.49 4.66 -13.21
CA GLY A 66 7.33 5.44 -12.82
C GLY A 66 6.64 6.12 -14.00
N GLY A 67 5.96 7.21 -13.71
CA GLY A 67 5.11 7.93 -14.66
C GLY A 67 4.44 9.13 -14.02
N THR A 68 3.35 9.60 -14.62
CA THR A 68 2.62 10.80 -14.22
C THR A 68 1.15 10.47 -14.05
N VAL A 69 0.61 10.80 -12.87
CA VAL A 69 -0.83 10.88 -12.63
C VAL A 69 -1.29 12.28 -12.99
N THR A 70 -2.19 12.38 -13.97
CA THR A 70 -2.82 13.65 -14.36
C THR A 70 -4.27 13.69 -13.89
N THR A 71 -4.58 14.57 -12.94
CA THR A 71 -5.94 14.74 -12.42
C THR A 71 -6.82 15.52 -13.39
N VAL A 72 -8.10 15.17 -13.47
CA VAL A 72 -9.09 15.87 -14.31
C VAL A 72 -9.43 17.24 -13.74
N SER A 73 -9.44 17.36 -12.40
CA SER A 73 -9.66 18.61 -11.67
C SER A 73 -8.40 19.08 -10.97
N THR A 74 -8.29 20.38 -10.72
CA THR A 74 -7.29 20.91 -9.78
C THR A 74 -7.80 20.78 -8.35
N TYR A 75 -6.88 20.56 -7.41
CA TYR A 75 -7.18 20.50 -5.99
C TYR A 75 -6.50 21.67 -5.26
N ALA A 76 -7.20 22.32 -4.34
CA ALA A 76 -6.67 23.45 -3.57
C ALA A 76 -5.52 23.01 -2.62
N SER A 77 -4.75 23.96 -2.10
CA SER A 77 -3.64 23.70 -1.16
C SER A 77 -4.07 23.11 0.19
N THR A 78 -5.37 23.06 0.45
CA THR A 78 -5.96 22.35 1.59
C THR A 78 -5.98 20.83 1.39
N TYR A 79 -5.54 20.33 0.23
CA TYR A 79 -5.48 18.90 -0.09
C TYR A 79 -4.06 18.41 -0.35
N GLY A 80 -3.86 17.12 -0.12
CA GLY A 80 -2.71 16.35 -0.58
C GLY A 80 -3.16 15.13 -1.37
N LEU A 81 -2.32 14.68 -2.30
CA LEU A 81 -2.51 13.45 -3.05
C LEU A 81 -1.47 12.42 -2.60
N THR A 82 -1.92 11.22 -2.28
CA THR A 82 -1.04 10.07 -2.05
C THR A 82 -1.16 9.14 -3.24
N LEU A 83 -0.04 8.89 -3.89
CA LEU A 83 0.13 7.93 -4.98
C LEU A 83 0.71 6.66 -4.37
N VAL A 84 0.02 5.53 -4.45
CA VAL A 84 0.47 4.28 -3.83
C VAL A 84 0.33 3.12 -4.81
N ARG A 85 1.37 2.28 -4.90
CA ARG A 85 1.32 1.05 -5.66
C ARG A 85 0.50 -0.01 -4.93
N THR A 86 -0.24 -0.79 -5.72
CA THR A 86 -0.97 -1.98 -5.31
C THR A 86 -0.71 -3.08 -6.32
N THR A 87 0.27 -3.94 -6.04
CA THR A 87 0.58 -5.08 -6.91
C THR A 87 -0.40 -6.24 -6.67
N PRO A 88 -1.08 -6.79 -7.71
CA PRO A 88 -1.98 -7.93 -7.54
C PRO A 88 -1.27 -9.16 -6.98
N GLN A 89 -1.81 -9.76 -5.92
CA GLN A 89 -1.27 -10.95 -5.25
C GLN A 89 -1.63 -12.25 -5.97
N THR A 90 -1.32 -12.32 -7.27
CA THR A 90 -1.58 -13.46 -8.14
C THR A 90 -0.30 -13.91 -8.83
N GLN A 91 -0.22 -15.19 -9.19
CA GLN A 91 0.83 -15.72 -10.04
C GLN A 91 0.22 -16.06 -11.41
N ALA A 92 0.69 -15.41 -12.47
CA ALA A 92 0.22 -15.64 -13.84
C ALA A 92 1.21 -16.45 -14.69
N THR A 93 2.47 -16.52 -14.27
CA THR A 93 3.52 -17.28 -14.97
C THR A 93 3.36 -18.76 -14.71
N ASP A 94 3.17 -19.52 -15.78
CA ASP A 94 3.12 -20.99 -15.81
C ASP A 94 4.28 -21.53 -16.66
N TYR A 95 5.01 -22.51 -16.14
CA TYR A 95 6.12 -23.13 -16.85
C TYR A 95 5.72 -24.49 -17.40
N VAL A 96 5.95 -24.67 -18.69
CA VAL A 96 5.75 -25.95 -19.36
C VAL A 96 7.04 -26.75 -19.27
N GLU A 97 6.92 -28.01 -18.86
CA GLU A 97 8.05 -28.92 -18.76
C GLU A 97 8.68 -29.14 -20.15
N ASN A 98 10.01 -29.08 -20.23
CA ASN A 98 10.81 -29.21 -21.47
C ASN A 98 10.66 -28.06 -22.47
N ASP A 99 10.00 -26.96 -22.13
CA ASP A 99 10.02 -25.74 -22.94
C ASP A 99 11.31 -24.94 -22.69
N ASP A 100 11.66 -24.10 -23.65
CA ASP A 100 12.81 -23.21 -23.53
C ASP A 100 12.58 -22.23 -22.36
N PHE A 101 13.61 -22.04 -21.54
CA PHE A 101 13.50 -21.18 -20.37
C PHE A 101 13.42 -19.70 -20.76
N ALA A 102 12.22 -19.14 -20.71
CA ALA A 102 11.97 -17.72 -20.96
C ALA A 102 12.48 -16.85 -19.79
N ALA A 103 13.77 -16.53 -19.81
CA ALA A 103 14.45 -15.79 -18.73
C ALA A 103 13.76 -14.46 -18.36
N GLU A 104 13.31 -13.68 -19.35
CA GLU A 104 12.59 -12.42 -19.11
C GLU A 104 11.25 -12.64 -18.38
N THR A 105 10.51 -13.70 -18.74
CA THR A 105 9.25 -14.05 -18.07
C THR A 105 9.50 -14.51 -16.64
N HIS A 106 10.61 -15.21 -16.40
CA HIS A 106 11.05 -15.58 -15.06
C HIS A 106 11.43 -14.38 -14.21
N GLU A 107 12.24 -13.46 -14.76
CA GLU A 107 12.63 -12.25 -14.07
C GLU A 107 11.39 -11.40 -13.72
N ALA A 108 10.46 -11.22 -14.65
CA ALA A 108 9.22 -10.48 -14.40
C ALA A 108 8.38 -11.10 -13.26
N ALA A 109 8.35 -12.42 -13.14
CA ALA A 109 7.66 -13.12 -12.05
C ALA A 109 8.35 -12.88 -10.69
N LEU A 110 9.68 -12.93 -10.65
CA LEU A 110 10.47 -12.62 -9.45
C LEU A 110 10.29 -11.17 -9.03
N ASP A 111 10.37 -10.24 -9.98
CA ASP A 111 10.15 -8.81 -9.77
C ASP A 111 8.76 -8.53 -9.19
N LYS A 112 7.72 -9.18 -9.70
CA LYS A 112 6.36 -9.06 -9.16
C LYS A 112 6.30 -9.52 -7.71
N LEU A 113 6.92 -10.66 -7.37
CA LEU A 113 6.97 -11.15 -6.00
C LEU A 113 7.74 -10.19 -5.09
N THR A 114 8.85 -9.61 -5.54
CA THR A 114 9.59 -8.59 -4.78
C THR A 114 8.73 -7.34 -4.53
N ARG A 115 7.95 -6.90 -5.51
CA ARG A 115 7.01 -5.77 -5.34
C ARG A 115 5.90 -6.09 -4.33
N ILE A 116 5.32 -7.29 -4.39
CA ILE A 116 4.32 -7.74 -3.40
C ILE A 116 4.92 -7.71 -1.99
N CYS A 117 6.15 -8.17 -1.80
CA CYS A 117 6.83 -8.11 -0.50
C CYS A 117 7.01 -6.66 -0.02
N ASN A 118 7.43 -5.75 -0.91
CA ASN A 118 7.59 -4.33 -0.58
C ASN A 118 6.26 -3.67 -0.21
N ASP A 119 5.20 -3.94 -0.98
CA ASP A 119 3.84 -3.42 -0.74
C ASP A 119 3.27 -3.96 0.58
N LEU A 120 3.49 -5.24 0.90
CA LEU A 120 3.11 -5.84 2.18
C LEU A 120 3.93 -5.26 3.34
N GLN A 121 5.23 -5.04 3.15
CA GLN A 121 6.09 -4.46 4.17
C GLN A 121 5.66 -3.03 4.51
N GLU A 122 5.18 -2.26 3.53
CA GLU A 122 4.53 -0.95 3.73
C GLU A 122 3.36 -1.05 4.71
N GLN A 123 2.46 -2.00 4.47
CA GLN A 123 1.26 -2.20 5.27
C GLN A 123 1.63 -2.66 6.68
N ILE A 124 2.55 -3.63 6.80
CA ILE A 124 3.06 -4.14 8.08
C ILE A 124 3.72 -3.02 8.90
N ASN A 125 4.40 -2.07 8.25
CA ASN A 125 5.00 -0.93 8.95
C ASN A 125 3.98 0.04 9.55
N ARG A 126 2.72 -0.01 9.10
CA ARG A 126 1.61 0.76 9.65
C ARG A 126 0.76 -0.02 10.66
N CYS A 127 1.08 -1.29 10.90
CA CYS A 127 0.42 -2.11 11.91
C CYS A 127 1.06 -1.95 13.30
N ILE A 128 0.28 -2.24 14.35
CA ILE A 128 0.82 -2.42 15.71
C ILE A 128 1.69 -3.69 15.71
N LYS A 129 2.91 -3.59 16.27
CA LYS A 129 3.87 -4.70 16.34
C LYS A 129 4.13 -5.08 17.79
N ILE A 130 4.18 -6.37 18.07
CA ILE A 130 4.54 -6.95 19.37
C ILE A 130 6.03 -7.37 19.31
N PRO A 131 6.81 -7.21 20.39
CA PRO A 131 8.21 -7.65 20.40
C PRO A 131 8.35 -9.16 20.10
N ARG A 132 9.35 -9.54 19.31
CA ARG A 132 9.63 -10.96 18.98
C ARG A 132 9.97 -11.83 20.19
N THR A 133 10.36 -11.20 21.30
CA THR A 133 10.74 -11.86 22.56
C THR A 133 9.56 -11.96 23.54
N ASP A 134 8.38 -11.48 23.16
CA ASP A 134 7.18 -11.57 23.98
C ASP A 134 6.63 -13.02 23.91
N ALA A 135 6.85 -13.77 25.00
CA ALA A 135 6.49 -15.19 25.11
C ALA A 135 4.99 -15.46 24.90
N ALA A 136 4.15 -14.41 24.97
CA ALA A 136 2.72 -14.49 24.68
C ALA A 136 2.39 -14.57 23.18
N THR A 137 3.36 -14.76 22.27
CA THR A 137 3.09 -14.91 20.82
C THR A 137 3.60 -16.21 20.20
N ASP A 138 4.35 -17.03 20.95
CA ASP A 138 5.10 -18.17 20.40
C ASP A 138 4.41 -19.54 20.58
N THR A 139 3.11 -19.53 20.88
CA THR A 139 2.30 -20.75 20.99
C THR A 139 1.00 -20.55 20.23
N ALA A 140 0.56 -21.55 19.45
CA ALA A 140 -0.67 -21.46 18.66
C ALA A 140 -1.94 -21.10 19.46
N ALA A 141 -1.91 -21.22 20.80
CA ALA A 141 -2.98 -20.80 21.71
C ALA A 141 -3.03 -19.28 21.98
N ASN A 142 -1.96 -18.56 21.64
CA ASN A 142 -1.69 -17.18 22.02
C ASN A 142 -1.85 -16.18 20.86
N ALA A 143 -2.14 -16.68 19.66
CA ALA A 143 -2.70 -15.90 18.55
C ALA A 143 -4.11 -15.34 18.83
N ALA A 144 -4.62 -15.47 20.06
CA ALA A 144 -5.91 -14.94 20.50
C ALA A 144 -5.78 -13.80 21.53
N ALA A 145 -4.61 -13.60 22.16
CA ALA A 145 -4.49 -12.68 23.31
C ALA A 145 -4.07 -11.25 22.93
N ILE A 146 -3.47 -11.03 21.74
CA ILE A 146 -3.01 -9.70 21.31
C ILE A 146 -3.57 -9.30 19.92
N THR A 147 -4.29 -10.18 19.24
CA THR A 147 -4.53 -10.08 17.79
C THR A 147 -5.94 -9.68 17.37
N THR A 148 -6.88 -9.52 18.29
CA THR A 148 -8.22 -9.08 17.92
C THR A 148 -8.66 -7.92 18.80
N VAL A 149 -8.68 -6.73 18.21
CA VAL A 149 -9.67 -5.74 18.61
C VAL A 149 -11.03 -6.41 18.47
N ASP A 150 -11.84 -6.39 19.52
CA ASP A 150 -13.16 -7.04 19.54
C ASP A 150 -14.00 -6.66 18.31
N ASP A 151 -15.03 -7.45 18.00
CA ASP A 151 -15.95 -7.12 16.92
C ASP A 151 -16.56 -5.71 17.11
N SER A 152 -17.03 -5.12 16.01
CA SER A 152 -17.53 -3.74 15.99
C SER A 152 -18.62 -3.43 17.00
N VAL A 153 -19.35 -4.45 17.51
CA VAL A 153 -20.38 -4.29 18.53
C VAL A 153 -19.73 -4.19 19.92
N ASN A 154 -18.81 -5.09 20.24
CA ASN A 154 -18.14 -5.15 21.53
C ASN A 154 -17.12 -4.02 21.76
N ARG A 155 -16.52 -3.49 20.68
CA ARG A 155 -15.59 -2.33 20.77
C ARG A 155 -16.24 -0.96 20.63
N ALA A 156 -17.57 -0.88 20.56
CA ALA A 156 -18.24 0.41 20.45
C ALA A 156 -17.95 1.25 21.70
N SER A 157 -17.43 2.47 21.52
CA SER A 157 -17.04 3.38 22.61
C SER A 157 -15.92 2.85 23.52
N THR A 158 -15.10 1.91 23.03
CA THR A 158 -13.88 1.47 23.71
C THR A 158 -12.62 2.08 23.07
N TYR A 159 -11.57 2.25 23.87
CA TYR A 159 -10.25 2.70 23.40
C TYR A 159 -9.21 1.61 23.60
N LEU A 160 -8.19 1.61 22.75
CA LEU A 160 -6.98 0.81 22.95
C LEU A 160 -6.18 1.40 24.12
N LYS A 161 -5.82 0.57 25.08
CA LYS A 161 -4.94 0.92 26.20
C LYS A 161 -3.87 -0.15 26.39
N PHE A 162 -2.91 0.14 27.25
CA PHE A 162 -1.97 -0.84 27.77
C PHE A 162 -2.36 -1.20 29.21
N ASP A 163 -2.33 -2.48 29.57
CA ASP A 163 -2.53 -2.91 30.96
C ASP A 163 -1.28 -2.63 31.83
N ALA A 164 -1.33 -3.02 33.12
CA ALA A 164 -0.22 -2.83 34.05
C ALA A 164 1.05 -3.62 33.67
N SER A 165 0.94 -4.57 32.75
CA SER A 165 2.03 -5.37 32.19
C SER A 165 2.47 -4.89 30.80
N GLY A 166 1.84 -3.84 30.26
CA GLY A 166 2.17 -3.28 28.95
C GLY A 166 1.52 -4.01 27.77
N ASN A 167 0.59 -4.92 28.00
CA ASN A 167 -0.12 -5.63 26.93
C ASN A 167 -1.20 -4.73 26.33
N VAL A 168 -1.38 -4.78 25.00
CA VAL A 168 -2.48 -4.09 24.32
C VAL A 168 -3.81 -4.71 24.74
N THR A 169 -4.74 -3.90 25.23
CA THR A 169 -6.09 -4.32 25.60
C THR A 169 -7.09 -3.24 25.22
N VAL A 170 -8.38 -3.58 25.19
CA VAL A 170 -9.47 -2.62 25.00
C VAL A 170 -10.06 -2.22 26.36
N SER A 171 -10.49 -0.96 26.49
CA SER A 171 -11.12 -0.45 27.71
C SER A 171 -12.33 0.39 27.37
N ALA A 172 -13.39 0.24 28.17
CA ALA A 172 -14.50 1.17 28.14
C ALA A 172 -14.08 2.55 28.70
N THR A 173 -14.83 3.57 28.28
CA THR A 173 -14.75 4.95 28.78
C THR A 173 -15.28 5.05 30.21
#